data_AF-A0A519KKP0-F1
#
_entry.id   AF-A0A519KKP0-F1
#
_cell.length_a   1.000
_cell.length_b   1.000
_cell.length_c   1.000
_cell.angle_alpha   90.00
_cell.angle_beta   90.00
_cell.angle_gamma   90.00
#
_symmetry.space_group_name_H-M   'P 1'
#
loop_
_entity.id
_entity.type
_entity.pdbx_description
1 polymer ?
#
loop_
_entity_poly.entity_id
_entity_poly.type
_entity_poly.pdbx_seq_one_letter_code
_entity_poly.pdbx_strand_id
1 'polypeptide(L)' 'MLKLLAKTLKLPKSAISLERGGQSRVKRIAIEGLSPDEVRARLSAP' A
#
# COMPACT_ATOMS: atom_id res chain seq x y z
N MET A 1 0.70 -5.38 8.34
CA MET A 1 0.40 -4.19 7.51
C MET A 1 0.34 -4.48 6.01
N LEU A 2 1.37 -5.03 5.36
CA LEU A 2 1.34 -5.24 3.89
C LEU A 2 0.11 -6.06 3.41
N LYS A 3 -0.28 -7.10 4.17
CA LYS A 3 -1.52 -7.86 3.91
C LYS A 3 -2.79 -7.02 4.00
N LEU A 4 -2.84 -6.03 4.90
CA LEU A 4 -3.97 -5.10 5.02
C LEU A 4 -4.01 -4.20 3.78
N LEU A 5 -2.88 -3.57 3.43
CA LEU A 5 -2.79 -2.72 2.25
C LEU A 5 -3.14 -3.45 0.96
N ALA A 6 -2.68 -4.69 0.77
CA ALA A 6 -3.04 -5.51 -0.39
C ALA A 6 -4.56 -5.73 -0.51
N LYS A 7 -5.23 -5.98 0.62
CA LYS A 7 -6.69 -6.12 0.65
C LYS A 7 -7.40 -4.80 0.38
N THR A 8 -7.02 -3.73 1.08
CA THR A 8 -7.62 -2.40 0.93
C THR A 8 -7.48 -1.87 -0.49
N LEU A 9 -6.30 -2.01 -1.07
CA LEU A 9 -5.99 -1.53 -2.42
C LEU A 9 -6.42 -2.50 -3.51
N LYS A 10 -6.95 -3.69 -3.16
CA LYS A 10 -7.34 -4.75 -4.11
C LYS A 10 -6.22 -5.11 -5.09
N LEU A 11 -5.01 -5.31 -4.56
CA LEU A 11 -3.82 -5.68 -5.33
C LEU A 11 -3.25 -7.03 -4.86
N PRO A 12 -2.56 -7.78 -5.74
CA PRO A 12 -1.79 -8.95 -5.32
C PRO A 12 -0.65 -8.51 -4.38
N LYS A 13 -0.26 -9.38 -3.46
CA LYS A 13 0.83 -9.08 -2.51
C LYS A 13 2.16 -8.76 -3.19
N SER A 14 2.41 -9.32 -4.37
CA SER A 14 3.63 -9.05 -5.15
C SER A 14 3.74 -7.59 -5.61
N ALA A 15 2.62 -6.89 -5.77
CA ALA A 15 2.58 -5.50 -6.21
C ALA A 15 2.76 -4.49 -5.05
N ILE A 16 3.02 -4.96 -3.82
CA ILE A 16 3.19 -4.11 -2.64
C ILE A 16 4.41 -4.57 -1.86
N SER A 17 5.38 -3.68 -1.69
CA SER A 17 6.61 -3.96 -0.95
C SER A 17 6.95 -2.84 0.04
N LEU A 18 7.62 -3.21 1.13
CA LEU A 18 8.17 -2.26 2.08
C LEU A 18 9.52 -1.76 1.57
N GLU A 19 9.59 -0.50 1.17
CA GLU A 19 10.83 0.12 0.73
C GLU A 19 11.68 0.56 1.93
N ARG A 20 11.04 1.12 2.99
CA ARG A 20 11.74 1.60 4.19
C ARG A 20 10.85 1.53 5.44
N GLY A 21 11.50 1.29 6.59
CA GLY A 21 10.89 1.50 7.91
C GLY A 21 10.33 0.23 8.57
N GLY A 22 10.99 -0.93 8.41
CA GLY A 22 10.55 -2.21 8.98
C GLY A 22 10.16 -2.15 10.46
N GLN A 23 10.97 -1.47 11.26
CA GLN A 23 10.73 -1.26 12.69
C GLN A 23 10.15 0.13 13.03
N SER A 24 10.12 1.05 12.06
CA SER A 24 9.60 2.40 12.25
C SER A 24 8.07 2.42 12.25
N ARG A 25 7.50 3.40 12.96
CA ARG A 25 6.07 3.75 12.89
C ARG A 25 5.71 4.40 11.55
N VAL A 26 6.67 5.09 10.93
CA VAL A 26 6.54 5.67 9.58
C VAL A 26 7.18 4.75 8.57
N LYS A 27 6.41 4.36 7.55
CA LYS A 27 6.82 3.37 6.55
C LYS A 27 6.65 3.95 5.15
N ARG A 28 7.61 3.68 4.28
CA ARG A 28 7.50 3.96 2.85
C ARG A 28 7.19 2.65 2.12
N ILE A 29 6.11 2.66 1.35
CA ILE A 29 5.56 1.49 0.67
C ILE A 29 5.58 1.75 -0.81
N ALA A 30 6.21 0.86 -1.57
CA ALA A 30 6.12 0.86 -3.02
C ALA A 30 4.86 0.09 -3.43
N ILE A 31 4.11 0.67 -4.36
CA ILE A 31 2.85 0.14 -4.88
C ILE A 31 2.96 0.18 -6.40
N GLU A 32 2.71 -0.94 -7.05
CA GLU A 32 2.68 -1.07 -8.51
C GLU A 32 1.26 -1.28 -9.01
N GLY A 33 0.99 -0.83 -10.23
CA GLY A 33 -0.29 -1.07 -10.91
C GLY A 33 -1.45 -0.16 -10.47
N LEU A 34 -1.18 0.92 -9.74
CA LEU A 34 -2.16 1.98 -9.45
C LEU A 34 -1.57 3.37 -9.64
N SER A 35 -2.40 4.30 -10.12
CA SER A 35 -2.08 5.71 -10.09
C SER A 35 -2.14 6.29 -8.67
N PRO A 36 -1.46 7.42 -8.39
CA PRO A 36 -1.55 8.08 -7.10
C PRO A 36 -2.98 8.45 -6.69
N ASP A 37 -3.84 8.82 -7.64
CA ASP A 37 -5.25 9.17 -7.38
C ASP A 37 -6.07 7.96 -6.95
N GLU A 38 -5.91 6.81 -7.61
CA GLU A 38 -6.58 5.58 -7.22
C GLU A 38 -6.13 5.10 -5.84
N VAL A 39 -4.83 5.24 -5.51
CA VAL A 39 -4.32 4.91 -4.18
C VAL A 39 -5.00 5.77 -3.11
N ARG A 40 -5.06 7.09 -3.34
CA ARG A 40 -5.76 8.02 -2.42
C ARG A 40 -7.23 7.66 -2.25
N ALA A 41 -7.94 7.42 -3.35
CA ALA A 41 -9.36 7.08 -3.33
C ALA A 41 -9.65 5.79 -2.54
N ARG A 42 -8.79 4.76 -2.68
CA ARG A 42 -8.95 3.48 -1.99
C ARG A 42 -8.53 3.52 -0.52
N LEU A 43 -7.60 4.40 -0.13
CA LEU A 43 -7.17 4.56 1.27
C LEU A 43 -8.13 5.43 2.09
N SER A 44 -8.83 6.36 1.45
CA SER A 44 -9.81 7.23 2.11
C SER A 44 -11.23 6.65 2.12
N ALA A 45 -11.42 5.45 1.58
CA ALA A 45 -12.71 4.75 1.63
C ALA A 45 -13.02 4.34 3.09
N PRO A 46 -14.27 4.53 3.57
CA PRO A 46 -14.68 4.22 4.94
C PRO A 46 -14.63 2.73 5.27
#